data_AF-A0A850WS33-F1
#
_entry.id   AF-A0A850WS33-F1
#
_cell.length_a   1.000
_cell.length_b   1.000
_cell.length_c   1.000
_cell.angle_alpha   90.00
_cell.angle_beta   90.00
_cell.angle_gamma   90.00
#
_symmetry.space_group_name_H-M   'P 1'
#
loop_
_entity.id
_entity.type
_entity.pdbx_description
1 polymer ?
#
loop_
_entity_poly.entity_id
_entity_poly.type
_entity_poly.pdbx_seq_one_letter_code
_entity_poly.pdbx_strand_id
1 'polypeptide(L)' 'LRCSARGNPRPHLECTKDGEPFPTGVSRPVTRAHAGTYRCRATNPLGTAVQTVTVWVHCEWRRGSRGS' A
#
# COMPACT_ATOMS: atom_id res chain seq x y z
N LEU A 1 2.14 1.65 -3.99
CA LEU A 1 1.58 0.37 -3.49
C LEU A 1 0.73 -0.25 -4.60
N ARG A 2 0.97 -1.54 -4.93
CA ARG A 2 0.14 -2.29 -5.87
C ARG A 2 -0.78 -3.21 -5.06
N CYS A 3 -2.08 -3.06 -5.22
CA CYS A 3 -3.09 -3.94 -4.62
C CYS A 3 -3.98 -4.47 -5.74
N SER A 4 -4.33 -5.76 -5.67
CA SER A 4 -5.23 -6.40 -6.62
C SER A 4 -6.07 -7.44 -5.90
N ALA A 5 -7.38 -7.42 -6.13
CA ALA A 5 -8.31 -8.41 -5.62
C ALA A 5 -8.84 -9.30 -6.75
N ARG A 6 -9.12 -10.56 -6.41
CA ARG A 6 -9.77 -11.54 -7.30
C ARG A 6 -11.13 -11.89 -6.73
N GLY A 7 -12.13 -12.05 -7.59
CA GLY A 7 -13.48 -12.44 -7.24
C GLY A 7 -14.37 -12.45 -8.47
N ASN A 8 -15.44 -13.26 -8.43
CA ASN A 8 -16.47 -13.32 -9.46
C ASN A 8 -17.84 -13.17 -8.79
N PRO A 9 -18.60 -12.07 -8.99
CA PRO A 9 -18.28 -10.91 -9.82
C PRO A 9 -17.02 -10.17 -9.39
N ARG A 10 -16.41 -9.42 -10.33
CA ARG A 10 -15.19 -8.64 -10.10
C ARG A 10 -15.41 -7.68 -8.91
N PRO A 11 -14.56 -7.72 -7.88
CA PRO A 11 -14.72 -6.85 -6.73
C PRO A 11 -14.30 -5.41 -7.04
N HIS A 12 -15.00 -4.46 -6.42
CA HIS A 12 -14.59 -3.08 -6.31
C HIS A 12 -13.49 -2.97 -5.23
N LEU A 13 -12.42 -2.24 -5.52
CA LEU A 13 -11.27 -2.12 -4.63
C LEU A 13 -11.14 -0.68 -4.12
N GLU A 14 -11.16 -0.53 -2.80
CA GLU A 14 -10.98 0.74 -2.11
C GLU A 14 -9.82 0.62 -1.13
N CYS A 15 -8.81 1.48 -1.25
CA CYS A 15 -7.68 1.47 -0.32
C CYS A 15 -7.55 2.81 0.39
N THR A 16 -7.16 2.74 1.66
CA THR A 16 -6.83 3.90 2.47
C THR A 16 -5.43 3.78 3.04
N LYS A 17 -4.80 4.94 3.30
CA LYS A 17 -3.56 5.08 4.08
C LYS A 17 -3.89 5.87 5.32
N ASP A 18 -3.72 5.28 6.49
CA ASP A 18 -3.97 5.92 7.78
C ASP A 18 -5.39 6.53 7.91
N GLY A 19 -6.36 5.94 7.19
CA GLY A 19 -7.75 6.41 7.12
C GLY A 19 -8.10 7.21 5.87
N GLU A 20 -7.12 7.79 5.17
CA GLU A 20 -7.35 8.64 4.00
C GLU A 20 -7.37 7.85 2.68
N PRO A 21 -8.22 8.20 1.70
CA PRO A 21 -8.27 7.54 0.40
C PRO A 21 -6.89 7.52 -0.28
N PHE A 22 -6.43 6.33 -0.68
CA PHE A 22 -5.14 6.14 -1.33
C PHE A 22 -5.31 5.53 -2.73
N PRO A 23 -4.92 6.26 -3.80
CA PRO A 23 -5.00 5.73 -5.15
C PRO A 23 -3.98 4.61 -5.37
N THR A 24 -4.47 3.39 -5.59
CA THR A 24 -3.63 2.24 -5.93
C THR A 24 -3.25 2.22 -7.41
N GLY A 25 -2.11 1.61 -7.74
CA GLY A 25 -1.72 1.36 -9.14
C GLY A 25 -0.80 2.42 -9.75
N VAL A 26 -0.55 3.53 -9.05
CA VAL A 26 0.45 4.53 -9.48
C VAL A 26 1.79 4.24 -8.81
N SER A 27 2.84 4.04 -9.62
CA SER A 27 4.22 3.98 -9.11
C SER A 27 4.67 5.38 -8.72
N ARG A 28 5.19 5.55 -7.50
CA ARG A 28 5.68 6.83 -6.97
C ARG A 28 6.97 6.60 -6.21
N PRO A 29 7.90 7.59 -6.19
CA PRO A 29 9.10 7.52 -5.36
C PRO A 29 8.73 7.33 -3.89
N VAL A 30 9.42 6.42 -3.19
CA VAL A 30 9.19 6.20 -1.76
C VAL A 30 9.81 7.36 -0.97
N THR A 31 9.04 7.95 -0.05
CA THR A 31 9.47 9.01 0.85
C THR A 31 9.06 8.60 2.26
N ARG A 32 9.63 9.21 3.30
CA ARG A 32 9.25 8.91 4.69
C ARG A 32 7.75 9.09 4.96
N ALA A 33 7.09 9.98 4.23
CA ALA A 33 5.64 10.20 4.31
C ALA A 33 4.81 8.99 3.83
N HIS A 34 5.41 8.06 3.08
CA HIS A 34 4.76 6.81 2.66
C HIS A 34 4.78 5.73 3.74
N ALA A 35 5.47 5.94 4.87
CA ALA A 35 5.28 5.07 6.03
C ALA A 35 3.86 5.23 6.58
N GLY A 36 3.25 4.13 7.01
CA GLY A 36 1.89 4.13 7.53
C GLY A 36 1.18 2.80 7.37
N THR A 37 -0.07 2.75 7.80
CA THR A 37 -0.93 1.57 7.70
C THR A 37 -1.88 1.72 6.52
N TYR A 38 -1.79 0.77 5.60
CA TYR A 38 -2.62 0.71 4.40
C TYR A 38 -3.71 -0.32 4.60
N ARG A 39 -4.96 0.06 4.35
CA ARG A 39 -6.10 -0.86 4.42
C ARG A 39 -6.82 -0.90 3.09
N CYS A 40 -6.89 -2.06 2.47
CA CYS A 40 -7.58 -2.29 1.21
C CYS A 40 -8.80 -3.17 1.42
N ARG A 41 -9.96 -2.69 0.96
CA ARG A 41 -11.24 -3.38 0.99
C ARG A 41 -11.64 -3.76 -0.43
N ALA A 42 -11.90 -5.04 -0.64
CA ALA A 42 -12.42 -5.60 -1.87
C ALA A 42 -13.87 -6.05 -1.64
N THR A 43 -14.82 -5.42 -2.33
CA THR A 43 -16.25 -5.69 -2.13
C THR A 43 -16.86 -6.19 -3.43
N ASN A 44 -17.58 -7.31 -3.38
CA ASN A 44 -18.45 -7.77 -4.48
C ASN A 44 -19.83 -8.14 -3.91
N PRO A 45 -20.84 -8.44 -4.75
CA PRO A 45 -22.17 -8.81 -4.28
C PRO A 45 -22.21 -10.05 -3.37
N LEU A 46 -21.16 -10.88 -3.40
CA LEU A 46 -21.06 -12.10 -2.61
C LEU A 46 -20.37 -11.88 -1.25
N GLY A 47 -19.74 -10.72 -1.04
CA GLY A 47 -19.07 -10.43 0.22
C GLY A 47 -18.01 -9.35 0.15
N THR A 48 -17.27 -9.23 1.24
CA THR A 48 -16.19 -8.26 1.40
C THR A 48 -14.95 -8.95 1.95
N ALA A 49 -13.80 -8.71 1.34
CA ALA A 49 -12.48 -9.05 1.88
C ALA A 49 -11.72 -7.78 2.25
N VAL A 50 -11.01 -7.79 3.37
CA VAL A 50 -10.21 -6.64 3.85
C VAL A 50 -8.79 -7.11 4.14
N GLN A 51 -7.81 -6.35 3.66
CA GLN A 51 -6.39 -6.58 3.93
C GLN A 51 -5.75 -5.31 4.50
N THR A 52 -5.01 -5.47 5.59
CA THR A 52 -4.27 -4.39 6.24
C THR A 52 -2.77 -4.68 6.19
N VAL A 53 -1.97 -3.72 5.74
CA VAL A 53 -0.52 -3.83 5.58
C VAL A 53 0.15 -2.60 6.16
N THR A 54 1.12 -2.78 7.04
CA THR A 54 1.94 -1.69 7.56
C THR A 54 3.20 -1.55 6.71
N VAL A 55 3.44 -0.36 6.18
CA VAL A 55 4.61 -0.02 5.39
C VAL A 55 5.57 0.79 6.25
N TRP A 56 6.80 0.31 6.33
CA TRP A 56 7.91 0.98 6.98
C TRP A 56 8.86 1.53 5.92
N VAL A 57 9.24 2.80 6.06
CA VAL A 57 10.27 3.42 5.21
C VAL A 57 11.53 3.53 6.04
N HIS A 58 12.46 2.64 5.77
CA HIS A 58 13.80 2.75 6.34
C HIS A 58 14.57 3.80 5.54
N CYS A 59 15.34 4.64 6.23
CA CYS A 59 16.38 5.38 5.54
C CYS A 59 17.52 4.41 5.23
N GLU A 60 17.90 4.36 3.96
CA GLU A 60 19.21 3.85 3.60
C GLU A 60 20.24 4.83 4.19
N TRP A 61 20.86 4.46 5.31
CA TRP A 61 22.13 5.05 5.72
C TRP A 61 23.05 4.94 4.50
N ARG A 62 23.58 6.08 4.05
CA ARG A 62 24.65 6.13 3.04
C ARG A 62 25.65 5.08 3.47
N ARG A 63 25.71 3.94 2.77
CA ARG A 63 26.67 2.89 3.09
C ARG A 63 28.02 3.60 2.99
N GLY A 64 28.63 3.90 4.14
CA GLY A 64 29.77 4.79 4.23
C GLY A 64 30.80 4.33 3.22
N SER A 65 31.07 5.17 2.22
CA SER A 65 32.24 5.05 1.38
C SER A 65 33.43 5.20 2.31
N ARG A 66 33.91 4.03 2.74
CA ARG A 66 35.12 3.81 3.52
C ARG A 66 36.21 4.69 2.91
N GLY A 67 36.80 5.55 3.72
CA GLY A 67 37.91 6.41 3.30
C GLY A 67 39.02 5.58 2.67
N SER A 68 39.63 6.16 1.64
CA SER A 68 40.96 5.82 1.15
C SER A 68 41.90 6.97 1.48
#